data_AF-A0A6P5XJN5-F1
#
_entry.id   AF-A0A6P5XJN5-F1
#
_cell.length_a   1.000
_cell.length_b   1.000
_cell.length_c   1.000
_cell.angle_alpha   90.00
_cell.angle_beta   90.00
_cell.angle_gamma   90.00
#
_symmetry.space_group_name_H-M   'P 1'
#
loop_
_entity.id
_entity.type
_entity.pdbx_description
1 polymer ?
#
loop_
_entity_poly.entity_id
_entity_poly.type
_entity_poly.pdbx_seq_one_letter_code
_entity_poly.pdbx_strand_id
1 'polypeptide(L)'
;MGQKINPLGFRLGTTQSHHSLWFAQPKNYSEGLQEDKKIRDYIKNYVQKNMRISSGVEGIARIEIQKGIDLIRVIIYMGFPKLLIEDRPRKLKELQMNVQKELNCMNRKLKIAITRIANPYGHPNILAEFIAGQLKNRVSFRKAMKKAIELTEQADTKGIQIQIAGRIDGKEIARVEWIREGRVPLQTIGAKIEYCSYRVRTIYGVLGIKIWIFIDIYRTINYNPKRTRFRNQHRGRMKGISYRGNRICFGRYALQALEPAWITSRQIEAGRRAMTRNVRRGGKIWVRIFPDKPVTVRSTETRMGSGKGSPEYWVAVVKPDNSGARELMCIRVIGASNRRYAHIGDVIVAVIKKAVPKAPLERSEVIRAVIVRTCKELKRDNGMIIRYDDNAAVVIDQKGNPKGTRIFGAIAGELRQLNFTKIVSLAPEVL
;
A
#
# COMPACT_ATOMS: atom_id res chain seq x y z
N MET A 1 -20.74 31.55 -9.48
CA MET A 1 -19.27 31.32 -9.52
C MET A 1 -18.79 30.99 -8.11
N GLY A 2 -18.19 29.83 -7.89
CA GLY A 2 -17.73 29.41 -6.56
C GLY A 2 -16.23 29.66 -6.35
N GLN A 3 -15.86 30.20 -5.20
CA GLN A 3 -14.46 30.26 -4.78
C GLN A 3 -13.99 28.86 -4.40
N LYS A 4 -12.80 28.46 -4.87
CA LYS A 4 -12.19 27.16 -4.53
C LYS A 4 -11.02 27.39 -3.58
N ILE A 5 -10.89 26.54 -2.57
CA ILE A 5 -9.75 26.54 -1.66
C ILE A 5 -8.44 26.13 -2.37
N ASN A 6 -7.31 26.65 -1.91
CA ASN A 6 -5.99 26.21 -2.40
C ASN A 6 -5.79 24.72 -2.04
N PRO A 7 -5.58 23.83 -3.02
CA PRO A 7 -5.47 22.39 -2.77
C PRO A 7 -4.28 21.98 -1.91
N LEU A 8 -3.21 22.79 -1.87
CA LEU A 8 -2.07 22.56 -0.99
C LEU A 8 -2.46 22.82 0.47
N GLY A 9 -3.07 23.99 0.73
CA GLY A 9 -3.55 24.39 2.04
C GLY A 9 -4.60 23.42 2.60
N PHE A 10 -5.53 22.98 1.74
CA PHE A 10 -6.55 21.99 2.09
C PHE A 10 -5.99 20.63 2.52
N ARG A 11 -4.72 20.33 2.23
CA ARG A 11 -4.06 19.05 2.47
C ARG A 11 -2.90 19.12 3.47
N LEU A 12 -2.66 20.28 4.08
CA LEU A 12 -1.65 20.43 5.13
C LEU A 12 -1.95 19.49 6.30
N GLY A 13 -0.92 18.80 6.79
CA GLY A 13 -1.03 17.84 7.90
C GLY A 13 -1.51 16.43 7.52
N THR A 14 -1.93 16.21 6.26
CA THR A 14 -2.33 14.88 5.78
C THR A 14 -1.42 14.36 4.67
N THR A 15 -1.58 14.87 3.44
CA THR A 15 -0.76 14.46 2.29
C THR A 15 0.34 15.46 1.95
N GLN A 16 0.19 16.73 2.36
CA GLN A 16 1.13 17.81 2.07
C GLN A 16 1.89 18.23 3.33
N SER A 17 3.22 18.29 3.23
CA SER A 17 4.09 18.82 4.28
C SER A 17 4.34 20.32 4.10
N HIS A 18 4.75 20.99 5.18
CA HIS A 18 5.23 22.36 5.13
C HIS A 18 6.59 22.43 4.39
N HIS A 19 6.83 23.52 3.68
CA HIS A 19 8.11 23.79 3.02
C HIS A 19 9.12 24.49 3.94
N SER A 20 8.67 25.14 5.00
CA SER A 20 9.52 25.65 6.07
C SER A 20 9.26 24.82 7.33
N LEU A 21 10.30 24.18 7.83
CA LEU A 21 10.28 23.25 8.97
C LEU A 21 11.15 23.82 10.08
N TRP A 22 10.56 24.66 10.91
CA TRP A 22 11.21 25.23 12.08
C TRP A 22 10.17 25.71 13.08
N PHE A 23 10.61 25.96 14.31
CA PHE A 23 9.76 26.43 15.41
C PHE A 23 10.38 27.68 16.03
N ALA A 24 9.54 28.63 16.43
CA ALA A 24 9.94 29.79 17.22
C ALA A 24 8.80 30.19 18.15
N GLN A 25 9.14 30.88 19.24
CA GLN A 25 8.15 31.50 20.12
C GLN A 25 7.36 32.57 19.36
N PRO A 26 6.08 32.83 19.70
CA PRO A 26 5.23 33.78 18.97
C PRO A 26 5.85 35.17 18.78
N LYS A 27 6.60 35.66 19.79
CA LYS A 27 7.31 36.95 19.73
C LYS A 27 8.37 37.01 18.61
N ASN A 28 9.04 35.90 18.33
CA ASN A 28 10.17 35.83 17.40
C ASN A 28 9.80 35.19 16.05
N TYR A 29 8.54 34.74 15.90
CA TYR A 29 8.09 34.06 14.68
C TYR A 29 8.09 34.99 13.46
N SER A 30 7.74 36.26 13.65
CA SER A 30 7.74 37.29 12.60
C SER A 30 9.12 37.48 11.99
N GLU A 31 10.16 37.58 12.82
CA GLU A 31 11.56 37.71 12.40
C GLU A 31 11.99 36.49 11.58
N GLY A 32 11.72 35.28 12.10
CA GLY A 32 12.03 34.04 11.39
C GLY A 32 11.33 33.93 10.03
N LEU A 33 10.10 34.44 9.91
CA LEU A 33 9.37 34.48 8.64
C LEU A 33 9.97 35.50 7.65
N GLN A 34 10.42 36.66 8.14
CA GLN A 34 11.10 37.66 7.31
C GLN A 34 12.43 37.12 6.78
N GLU A 35 13.21 36.43 7.61
CA GLU A 35 14.43 35.73 7.18
C GLU A 35 14.14 34.73 6.07
N ASP A 36 13.10 33.89 6.22
CA ASP A 36 12.71 32.90 5.20
C ASP A 36 12.37 33.57 3.87
N LYS A 37 11.67 34.70 3.91
CA LYS A 37 11.33 35.47 2.72
C LYS A 37 12.58 36.02 2.04
N LYS A 38 13.49 36.64 2.80
CA LYS A 38 14.78 37.15 2.29
C LYS A 38 15.59 36.03 1.60
N ILE A 39 15.73 34.87 2.25
CA ILE A 39 16.44 33.71 1.68
C ILE A 39 15.79 33.28 0.36
N ARG A 40 14.47 33.15 0.31
CA ARG A 40 13.74 32.71 -0.89
C ARG A 40 13.88 33.70 -2.03
N ASP A 41 13.75 34.99 -1.74
CA ASP A 41 13.85 36.06 -2.74
C ASP A 41 15.28 36.16 -3.27
N TYR A 42 16.29 36.06 -2.39
CA TYR A 42 17.70 36.05 -2.79
C TYR A 42 18.05 34.88 -3.70
N ILE A 43 17.67 33.65 -3.33
CA ILE A 43 17.94 32.46 -4.13
C ILE A 43 17.27 32.58 -5.51
N LYS A 44 16.02 33.06 -5.57
CA LYS A 44 15.34 33.29 -6.84
C LYS A 44 16.07 34.32 -7.71
N ASN A 45 16.47 35.45 -7.11
CA ASN A 45 17.18 36.51 -7.82
C ASN A 45 18.57 36.05 -8.31
N TYR A 46 19.30 35.29 -7.50
CA TYR A 46 20.61 34.74 -7.87
C TYR A 46 20.51 33.76 -9.04
N VAL A 47 19.56 32.82 -8.98
CA VAL A 47 19.34 31.86 -10.08
C VAL A 47 18.90 32.56 -11.35
N GLN A 48 17.98 33.53 -11.25
CA GLN A 48 17.53 34.31 -12.40
C GLN A 48 18.66 35.12 -13.05
N LYS A 49 19.53 35.77 -12.28
CA LYS A 49 20.69 36.51 -12.83
C LYS A 49 21.66 35.59 -13.56
N ASN A 50 21.99 34.45 -12.97
CA ASN A 50 22.96 33.51 -13.53
C ASN A 50 22.42 32.74 -14.73
N MET A 51 21.10 32.45 -14.79
CA MET A 51 20.50 31.72 -15.91
C MET A 51 20.13 32.58 -17.11
N ARG A 52 19.97 33.90 -16.97
CA ARG A 52 19.78 34.80 -18.13
C ARG A 52 20.95 34.74 -19.13
N ILE A 53 22.12 34.34 -18.65
CA ILE A 53 23.34 34.16 -19.45
C ILE A 53 23.29 32.86 -20.27
N SER A 54 22.52 31.86 -19.84
CA SER A 54 22.53 30.50 -20.39
C SER A 54 21.20 30.03 -21.00
N SER A 55 20.31 30.92 -21.44
CA SER A 55 19.09 30.61 -22.25
C SER A 55 18.13 29.52 -21.75
N GLY A 56 18.36 28.96 -20.55
CA GLY A 56 17.65 27.81 -20.00
C GLY A 56 16.45 28.19 -19.14
N VAL A 57 15.52 27.26 -18.96
CA VAL A 57 14.37 27.40 -18.06
C VAL A 57 14.86 27.45 -16.60
N GLU A 58 14.41 28.44 -15.83
CA GLU A 58 14.70 28.69 -14.39
C GLU A 58 14.11 27.58 -13.49
N GLY A 59 14.41 26.31 -13.74
CA GLY A 59 13.67 25.13 -13.23
C GLY A 59 13.81 24.81 -11.74
N ILE A 60 13.56 25.78 -10.86
CA ILE A 60 13.40 25.60 -9.42
C ILE A 60 11.98 25.07 -9.16
N ALA A 61 11.85 23.88 -8.55
CA ALA A 61 10.53 23.36 -8.21
C ALA A 61 10.04 23.91 -6.86
N ARG A 62 10.88 23.82 -5.83
CA ARG A 62 10.60 24.32 -4.47
C ARG A 62 11.87 24.52 -3.66
N ILE A 63 11.75 25.34 -2.63
CA ILE A 63 12.82 25.59 -1.66
C ILE A 63 12.31 25.14 -0.30
N GLU A 64 13.00 24.21 0.33
CA GLU A 64 12.73 23.76 1.69
C GLU A 64 13.73 24.38 2.66
N ILE A 65 13.23 24.95 3.75
CA ILE A 65 14.06 25.61 4.77
C ILE A 65 13.85 24.88 6.09
N GLN A 66 14.93 24.41 6.69
CA GLN A 66 14.93 23.76 7.99
C GLN A 66 15.83 24.59 8.92
N LYS A 67 15.31 25.08 10.05
CA LYS A 67 16.12 25.82 11.03
C LYS A 67 16.28 24.99 12.29
N GLY A 68 17.52 24.67 12.63
CA GLY A 68 17.93 24.29 13.97
C GLY A 68 18.36 25.52 14.77
N ILE A 69 18.94 25.29 15.95
CA ILE A 69 19.45 26.36 16.82
C ILE A 69 20.66 27.04 16.16
N ASP A 70 21.64 26.24 15.73
CA ASP A 70 22.90 26.72 15.16
C ASP A 70 22.97 26.62 13.64
N LEU A 71 22.14 25.77 13.03
CA LEU A 71 22.25 25.43 11.60
C LEU A 71 20.94 25.72 10.86
N ILE A 72 21.03 26.53 9.80
CA ILE A 72 19.95 26.71 8.82
C ILE A 72 20.29 25.86 7.60
N ARG A 73 19.49 24.84 7.33
CA ARG A 73 19.63 23.98 6.16
C ARG A 73 18.61 24.39 5.09
N VAL A 74 19.10 24.79 3.93
CA VAL A 74 18.28 25.12 2.77
C VAL A 74 18.44 24.04 1.71
N ILE A 75 17.35 23.41 1.31
CA ILE A 75 17.33 22.38 0.29
C ILE A 75 16.58 22.93 -0.93
N ILE A 76 17.31 23.12 -2.02
CA ILE A 76 16.77 23.61 -3.29
C ILE A 76 16.46 22.38 -4.15
N TYR A 77 15.19 22.21 -4.52
CA TYR A 77 14.76 21.16 -5.43
C TYR A 77 14.72 21.73 -6.85
N MET A 78 15.50 21.14 -7.75
CA MET A 78 15.61 21.59 -9.13
C MET A 78 15.40 20.44 -10.12
N GLY A 79 14.80 20.76 -11.27
CA GLY A 79 14.68 19.82 -12.38
C GLY A 79 16.01 19.58 -13.09
N PHE A 80 16.70 20.67 -13.42
CA PHE A 80 17.94 20.65 -14.20
C PHE A 80 19.09 21.31 -13.42
N PRO A 81 19.66 20.61 -12.41
CA PRO A 81 20.71 21.18 -11.57
C PRO A 81 22.06 21.29 -12.29
N LYS A 82 22.23 20.61 -13.43
CA LYS A 82 23.45 20.66 -14.25
C LYS A 82 23.89 22.10 -14.55
N LEU A 83 22.92 22.96 -14.88
CA LEU A 83 23.14 24.39 -15.16
C LEU A 83 23.77 25.17 -13.98
N LEU A 84 23.65 24.70 -12.73
CA LEU A 84 24.24 25.35 -11.56
C LEU A 84 25.42 24.57 -10.96
N ILE A 85 25.53 23.27 -11.22
CA ILE A 85 26.58 22.41 -10.66
C ILE A 85 27.80 22.31 -11.59
N GLU A 86 27.59 22.32 -12.92
CA GLU A 86 28.69 22.26 -13.90
C GLU A 86 29.57 23.52 -13.84
N ASP A 87 28.99 24.67 -13.47
CA ASP A 87 29.70 25.93 -13.25
C ASP A 87 30.28 26.05 -11.83
N ARG A 88 31.29 25.23 -11.53
CA ARG A 88 32.23 25.32 -10.38
C ARG A 88 31.61 25.31 -8.95
N PRO A 89 32.21 24.58 -7.99
CA PRO A 89 31.86 24.65 -6.57
C PRO A 89 32.01 26.05 -5.94
N ARG A 90 32.65 26.99 -6.65
CA ARG A 90 32.79 28.40 -6.26
C ARG A 90 31.43 29.13 -6.23
N LYS A 91 30.53 28.90 -7.19
CA LYS A 91 29.22 29.59 -7.23
C LYS A 91 28.33 29.22 -6.03
N LEU A 92 28.37 27.96 -5.61
CA LEU A 92 27.64 27.52 -4.42
C LEU A 92 28.19 28.16 -3.14
N LYS A 93 29.52 28.24 -3.02
CA LYS A 93 30.19 28.94 -1.90
C LYS A 93 29.87 30.43 -1.90
N GLU A 94 29.85 31.06 -3.06
CA GLU A 94 29.47 32.47 -3.22
C GLU A 94 28.01 32.71 -2.79
N LEU A 95 27.08 31.88 -3.27
CA LEU A 95 25.67 31.93 -2.84
C LEU A 95 25.57 31.78 -1.32
N GLN A 96 26.30 30.83 -0.72
CA GLN A 96 26.31 30.62 0.72
C GLN A 96 26.86 31.86 1.47
N MET A 97 27.97 32.44 1.01
CA MET A 97 28.55 33.64 1.62
C MET A 97 27.61 34.85 1.51
N ASN A 98 26.95 35.03 0.37
CA ASN A 98 26.07 36.17 0.17
C ASN A 98 24.77 36.07 0.97
N VAL A 99 24.16 34.87 1.02
CA VAL A 99 22.98 34.64 1.88
C VAL A 99 23.36 34.80 3.35
N GLN A 100 24.57 34.36 3.74
CA GLN A 100 25.06 34.55 5.10
C GLN A 100 25.22 36.04 5.46
N LYS A 101 25.75 36.85 4.52
CA LYS A 101 25.87 38.30 4.69
C LYS A 101 24.51 38.97 4.87
N GLU A 102 23.51 38.62 4.06
CA GLU A 102 22.17 39.24 4.16
C GLU A 102 21.43 38.90 5.46
N LEU A 103 21.74 37.75 6.06
CA LEU A 103 21.08 37.29 7.29
C LEU A 103 21.71 37.85 8.57
N ASN A 104 22.83 38.59 8.51
CA ASN A 104 23.55 39.11 9.69
C ASN A 104 23.73 38.05 10.81
N CYS A 105 23.93 36.80 10.41
CA CYS A 105 23.98 35.66 11.33
C CYS A 105 25.38 35.53 11.94
N MET A 106 25.64 36.21 13.06
CA MET A 106 26.88 36.03 13.83
C MET A 106 26.96 34.60 14.42
N ASN A 107 25.82 34.00 14.76
CA ASN A 107 25.78 32.75 15.55
C ASN A 107 25.25 31.52 14.81
N ARG A 108 24.72 31.66 13.57
CA ARG A 108 24.09 30.53 12.83
C ARG A 108 24.81 30.24 11.53
N LYS A 109 25.14 28.97 11.29
CA LYS A 109 25.75 28.48 10.05
C LYS A 109 24.67 28.14 9.03
N LEU A 110 24.82 28.60 7.79
CA LEU A 110 23.95 28.23 6.67
C LEU A 110 24.54 27.04 5.89
N LYS A 111 23.73 26.02 5.57
CA LYS A 111 24.10 24.91 4.68
C LYS A 111 23.09 24.78 3.54
N ILE A 112 23.55 25.04 2.32
CA ILE A 112 22.72 24.93 1.11
C ILE A 112 23.00 23.59 0.44
N ALA A 113 21.94 22.85 0.09
CA ALA A 113 22.00 21.61 -0.68
C ALA A 113 21.10 21.71 -1.91
N ILE A 114 21.60 21.29 -3.08
CA ILE A 114 20.80 21.20 -4.30
C ILE A 114 20.45 19.74 -4.53
N THR A 115 19.17 19.45 -4.74
CA THR A 115 18.65 18.11 -4.97
C THR A 115 17.99 18.04 -6.34
N ARG A 116 18.34 17.02 -7.12
CA ARG A 116 17.75 16.76 -8.43
C ARG A 116 16.40 16.09 -8.27
N ILE A 117 15.42 16.58 -9.01
CA ILE A 117 14.14 15.91 -9.20
C ILE A 117 14.26 14.93 -10.37
N ALA A 118 13.78 13.69 -10.18
CA ALA A 118 13.79 12.66 -11.20
C ALA A 118 13.01 13.07 -12.46
N ASN A 119 11.74 13.50 -12.30
CA ASN A 119 10.85 13.94 -13.38
C ASN A 119 10.54 15.44 -13.28
N PRO A 120 11.26 16.32 -14.01
CA PRO A 120 11.07 17.78 -13.92
C PRO A 120 9.66 18.24 -14.29
N TYR A 121 9.10 17.72 -15.39
CA TYR A 121 7.78 18.10 -15.89
C TYR A 121 6.62 17.55 -15.05
N GLY A 122 6.88 16.62 -14.13
CA GLY A 122 5.91 16.18 -13.14
C GLY A 122 5.61 17.24 -12.07
N HIS A 123 6.47 18.25 -11.91
CA HIS A 123 6.24 19.36 -10.99
C HIS A 123 5.56 20.55 -11.67
N PRO A 124 4.47 21.10 -11.08
CA PRO A 124 3.67 22.12 -11.71
C PRO A 124 4.39 23.47 -11.82
N ASN A 125 5.40 23.76 -10.98
CA ASN A 125 6.14 25.02 -11.08
C ASN A 125 7.01 25.08 -12.34
N ILE A 126 7.79 24.01 -12.59
CA ILE A 126 8.65 23.90 -13.78
C ILE A 126 7.77 23.88 -15.05
N LEU A 127 6.64 23.18 -15.01
CA LEU A 127 5.69 23.16 -16.12
C LEU A 127 5.07 24.54 -16.38
N ALA A 128 4.75 25.30 -15.32
CA ALA A 128 4.21 26.65 -15.46
C ALA A 128 5.25 27.62 -16.05
N GLU A 129 6.53 27.51 -15.67
CA GLU A 129 7.63 28.27 -16.26
C GLU A 129 7.83 27.94 -17.73
N PHE A 130 7.74 26.66 -18.11
CA PHE A 130 7.77 26.23 -19.50
C PHE A 130 6.65 26.88 -20.32
N ILE A 131 5.39 26.81 -19.86
CA ILE A 131 4.26 27.46 -20.53
C ILE A 131 4.46 28.98 -20.58
N ALA A 132 4.95 29.59 -19.50
CA ALA A 132 5.24 31.02 -19.44
C ALA A 132 6.29 31.44 -20.49
N GLY A 133 7.34 30.66 -20.67
CA GLY A 133 8.34 30.89 -21.71
C GLY A 133 7.75 30.83 -23.12
N GLN A 134 6.91 29.82 -23.40
CA GLN A 134 6.22 29.70 -24.70
C GLN A 134 5.30 30.89 -24.98
N LEU A 135 4.54 31.35 -23.98
CA LEU A 135 3.65 32.51 -24.11
C LEU A 135 4.40 33.83 -24.29
N LYS A 136 5.54 34.01 -23.61
CA LYS A 136 6.41 35.18 -23.82
C LYS A 136 6.97 35.21 -25.25
N ASN A 137 7.30 34.04 -25.80
CA ASN A 137 7.73 33.88 -27.19
C ASN A 137 6.57 33.93 -28.21
N ARG A 138 5.36 34.33 -27.79
CA ARG A 138 4.16 34.46 -28.62
C ARG A 138 3.70 33.18 -29.32
N VAL A 139 4.05 32.02 -28.77
CA VAL A 139 3.48 30.74 -29.23
C VAL A 139 2.01 30.68 -28.83
N SER A 140 1.16 30.18 -29.72
CA SER A 140 -0.27 29.99 -29.43
C SER A 140 -0.48 29.21 -28.13
N PHE A 141 -1.33 29.74 -27.24
CA PHE A 141 -1.60 29.14 -25.93
C PHE A 141 -2.12 27.70 -26.03
N ARG A 142 -2.89 27.37 -27.07
CA ARG A 142 -3.39 26.00 -27.32
C ARG A 142 -2.24 25.03 -27.59
N LYS A 143 -1.25 25.45 -28.42
CA LYS A 143 -0.06 24.65 -28.70
C LYS A 143 0.80 24.47 -27.45
N ALA A 144 0.97 25.55 -26.67
CA ALA A 144 1.70 25.49 -25.40
C ALA A 144 1.04 24.55 -24.38
N MET A 145 -0.28 24.59 -24.23
CA MET A 145 -1.03 23.68 -23.34
C MET A 145 -0.93 22.22 -23.78
N LYS A 146 -1.12 21.93 -25.08
CA LYS A 146 -1.01 20.55 -25.61
C LYS A 146 0.40 19.98 -25.39
N LYS A 147 1.43 20.77 -25.70
CA LYS A 147 2.82 20.36 -25.47
C LYS A 147 3.14 20.14 -23.99
N ALA A 148 2.56 20.95 -23.10
CA ALA A 148 2.72 20.76 -21.66
C ALA A 148 2.09 19.44 -21.19
N ILE A 149 0.90 19.09 -21.69
CA ILE A 149 0.24 17.82 -21.39
C ILE A 149 1.11 16.64 -21.85
N GLU A 150 1.58 16.68 -23.09
CA GLU A 150 2.46 15.65 -23.67
C GLU A 150 3.73 15.41 -22.82
N LEU A 151 4.40 16.48 -22.38
CA LEU A 151 5.56 16.39 -21.49
C LEU A 151 5.22 15.85 -20.09
N THR A 152 3.99 16.05 -19.62
CA THR A 152 3.54 15.57 -18.30
C THR A 152 3.10 14.11 -18.35
N GLU A 153 2.58 13.65 -19.50
CA GLU A 153 2.25 12.24 -19.73
C GLU A 153 3.50 11.37 -19.70
N GLN A 154 4.61 11.84 -20.29
CA GLN A 154 5.93 11.21 -20.19
C GLN A 154 6.46 11.09 -18.75
N ALA A 155 5.89 11.84 -17.80
CA ALA A 155 6.31 11.88 -16.40
C ALA A 155 5.46 10.98 -15.46
N ASP A 156 4.66 10.05 -16.00
CA ASP A 156 3.80 9.09 -15.29
C ASP A 156 2.76 9.75 -14.35
N THR A 157 2.14 10.84 -14.80
CA THR A 157 1.07 11.51 -14.03
C THR A 157 -0.31 10.94 -14.33
N LYS A 158 -1.20 10.86 -13.32
CA LYS A 158 -2.55 10.26 -13.48
C LYS A 158 -3.61 11.25 -13.97
N GLY A 159 -3.30 12.53 -13.89
CA GLY A 159 -4.16 13.58 -14.39
C GLY A 159 -3.57 14.96 -14.19
N ILE A 160 -3.90 15.86 -15.10
CA ILE A 160 -3.46 17.25 -15.09
C ILE A 160 -4.65 18.16 -15.44
N GLN A 161 -4.69 19.32 -14.80
CA GLN A 161 -5.58 20.41 -15.19
C GLN A 161 -4.75 21.68 -15.32
N ILE A 162 -4.85 22.35 -16.46
CA ILE A 162 -4.19 23.62 -16.74
C ILE A 162 -5.28 24.66 -16.96
N GLN A 163 -5.15 25.82 -16.33
CA GLN A 163 -6.03 26.97 -16.51
C GLN A 163 -5.19 28.21 -16.79
N ILE A 164 -5.54 28.95 -17.84
CA ILE A 164 -4.93 30.23 -18.18
C ILE A 164 -6.03 31.29 -18.18
N ALA A 165 -5.79 32.40 -17.49
CA ALA A 165 -6.72 33.51 -17.37
C ALA A 165 -6.07 34.83 -17.76
N GLY A 166 -6.77 35.64 -18.56
CA GLY A 166 -6.36 37.00 -18.93
C GLY A 166 -6.64 37.32 -20.39
N ARG A 167 -5.93 38.31 -20.94
CA ARG A 167 -6.04 38.75 -22.35
C ARG A 167 -5.28 37.83 -23.30
N ILE A 168 -5.84 36.64 -23.52
CA ILE A 168 -5.23 35.61 -24.36
C ILE A 168 -5.26 36.05 -25.83
N ASP A 169 -4.12 35.94 -26.51
CA ASP A 169 -3.86 36.44 -27.88
C ASP A 169 -4.09 37.96 -28.06
N GLY A 170 -3.97 38.74 -26.99
CA GLY A 170 -4.07 40.20 -27.06
C GLY A 170 -5.48 40.76 -27.25
N LYS A 171 -6.51 39.88 -27.27
CA LYS A 171 -7.92 40.31 -27.32
C LYS A 171 -8.26 41.28 -26.19
N GLU A 172 -9.15 42.22 -26.47
CA GLU A 172 -9.55 43.27 -25.53
C GLU A 172 -10.20 42.69 -24.27
N ILE A 173 -11.11 41.73 -24.43
CA ILE A 173 -11.81 41.06 -23.31
C ILE A 173 -10.97 39.91 -22.77
N ALA A 174 -10.72 39.93 -21.45
CA ALA A 174 -10.06 38.83 -20.75
C ALA A 174 -10.98 37.60 -20.67
N ARG A 175 -10.43 36.41 -20.89
CA ARG A 175 -11.15 35.15 -20.79
C ARG A 175 -10.36 34.11 -20.01
N VAL A 176 -11.03 33.01 -19.66
CA VAL A 176 -10.45 31.89 -18.93
C VAL A 176 -10.56 30.63 -19.77
N GLU A 177 -9.41 30.07 -20.15
CA GLU A 177 -9.32 28.83 -20.90
C GLU A 177 -8.76 27.75 -19.98
N TRP A 178 -9.34 26.55 -20.01
CA TRP A 178 -8.83 25.44 -19.22
C TRP A 178 -8.95 24.12 -19.97
N ILE A 179 -7.96 23.26 -19.77
CA ILE A 179 -7.91 21.90 -20.30
C ILE A 179 -7.68 20.97 -19.11
N ARG A 180 -8.37 19.83 -19.11
CA ARG A 180 -8.18 18.78 -18.12
C ARG A 180 -7.98 17.46 -18.84
N GLU A 181 -6.91 16.77 -18.50
CA GLU A 181 -6.60 15.42 -18.95
C GLU A 181 -6.54 14.47 -17.75
N GLY A 182 -7.13 13.29 -17.89
CA GLY A 182 -7.23 12.31 -16.81
C GLY A 182 -8.04 12.77 -15.60
N ARG A 183 -7.73 12.21 -14.42
CA ARG A 183 -8.53 12.41 -13.19
C ARG A 183 -7.88 13.44 -12.26
N VAL A 184 -8.63 14.45 -11.81
CA VAL A 184 -8.15 15.44 -10.82
C VAL A 184 -9.17 15.62 -9.69
N PRO A 185 -9.14 14.78 -8.63
CA PRO A 185 -10.15 14.79 -7.57
C PRO A 185 -9.82 15.83 -6.49
N LEU A 186 -10.21 17.09 -6.70
CA LEU A 186 -9.89 18.21 -5.80
C LEU A 186 -10.48 18.09 -4.38
N GLN A 187 -11.65 17.44 -4.24
CA GLN A 187 -12.34 17.26 -2.95
C GLN A 187 -11.78 16.10 -2.11
N THR A 188 -10.99 15.20 -2.70
CA THR A 188 -10.44 14.05 -2.00
C THR A 188 -9.19 14.46 -1.24
N ILE A 189 -9.28 14.54 0.10
CA ILE A 189 -8.14 14.90 0.97
C ILE A 189 -6.97 13.93 0.79
N GLY A 190 -7.24 12.63 0.65
CA GLY A 190 -6.20 11.60 0.43
C GLY A 190 -5.54 11.60 -0.95
N ALA A 191 -5.92 12.48 -1.87
CA ALA A 191 -5.27 12.60 -3.17
C ALA A 191 -4.01 13.46 -3.06
N LYS A 192 -2.86 12.96 -3.52
CA LYS A 192 -1.63 13.74 -3.69
C LYS A 192 -1.77 14.62 -4.92
N ILE A 193 -2.07 15.89 -4.67
CA ILE A 193 -2.22 16.91 -5.70
C ILE A 193 -1.14 17.95 -5.49
N GLU A 194 -0.35 18.18 -6.53
CA GLU A 194 0.54 19.32 -6.59
C GLU A 194 -0.13 20.47 -7.35
N TYR A 195 0.13 21.69 -6.91
CA TYR A 195 -0.48 22.88 -7.48
C TYR A 195 0.52 24.01 -7.59
N CYS A 196 0.45 24.78 -8.67
CA CYS A 196 1.18 26.02 -8.82
C CYS A 196 0.28 27.13 -9.39
N SER A 197 0.51 28.36 -8.93
CA SER A 197 0.00 29.58 -9.55
C SER A 197 1.18 30.43 -10.03
N TYR A 198 1.22 30.72 -11.32
CA TYR A 198 2.30 31.47 -11.94
C TYR A 198 1.75 32.68 -12.70
N ARG A 199 2.47 33.80 -12.64
CA ARG A 199 2.07 35.06 -13.29
C ARG A 199 3.03 35.35 -14.43
N VAL A 200 2.49 35.62 -15.61
CA VAL A 200 3.26 35.94 -16.81
C VAL A 200 2.96 37.37 -17.22
N ARG A 201 4.00 38.20 -17.31
CA ARG A 201 3.88 39.55 -17.88
C ARG A 201 4.07 39.46 -19.39
N THR A 202 3.07 39.92 -20.12
CA THR A 202 3.08 40.04 -21.59
C THR A 202 2.86 41.50 -21.97
N ILE A 203 2.99 41.82 -23.25
CA ILE A 203 2.78 43.19 -23.77
C ILE A 203 1.35 43.66 -23.51
N TYR A 204 0.37 42.75 -23.64
CA TYR A 204 -1.06 43.05 -23.49
C TYR A 204 -1.54 43.05 -22.03
N GLY A 205 -0.65 42.85 -21.06
CA GLY A 205 -0.97 42.76 -19.64
C GLY A 205 -0.50 41.46 -18.99
N VAL A 206 -1.16 41.05 -17.90
CA VAL A 206 -0.77 39.90 -17.09
C VAL A 206 -1.66 38.69 -17.40
N LEU A 207 -1.04 37.54 -17.68
CA LEU A 207 -1.70 36.24 -17.75
C LEU A 207 -1.44 35.46 -16.46
N GLY A 208 -2.49 34.85 -15.91
CA GLY A 208 -2.42 33.96 -14.76
C GLY A 208 -2.51 32.50 -15.20
N ILE A 209 -1.52 31.69 -14.84
CA ILE A 209 -1.50 30.25 -15.08
C ILE A 209 -1.73 29.53 -13.76
N LYS A 210 -2.67 28.58 -13.74
CA LYS A 210 -2.89 27.67 -12.61
C LYS A 210 -2.81 26.24 -13.11
N ILE A 211 -2.01 25.42 -12.44
CA ILE A 211 -1.79 24.02 -12.81
C ILE A 211 -2.09 23.14 -11.60
N TRP A 212 -2.85 22.08 -11.81
CA TRP A 212 -3.08 21.00 -10.86
C TRP A 212 -2.55 19.70 -11.47
N ILE A 213 -1.67 19.00 -10.76
CA ILE A 213 -1.17 17.68 -11.16
C ILE A 213 -1.59 16.67 -10.10
N PHE A 214 -2.28 15.61 -10.51
CA PHE A 214 -2.64 14.49 -9.69
C PHE A 214 -1.64 13.35 -9.89
N ILE A 215 -0.85 13.08 -8.85
CA ILE A 215 0.19 12.06 -8.89
C ILE A 215 -0.41 10.70 -8.50
N ASP A 216 -0.92 10.59 -7.26
CA ASP A 216 -1.54 9.36 -6.78
C ASP A 216 -2.45 9.60 -5.56
N ILE A 217 -3.32 8.65 -5.23
CA ILE A 217 -4.00 8.60 -3.94
C ILE A 217 -3.04 7.96 -2.94
N TYR A 218 -2.63 8.74 -1.94
CA TYR A 218 -1.94 8.18 -0.78
C TYR A 218 -2.91 7.30 -0.02
N ARG A 219 -2.87 6.02 -0.33
CA ARG A 219 -2.97 4.92 0.61
C ARG A 219 -2.62 3.69 -0.20
N THR A 220 -1.33 3.43 -0.40
CA THR A 220 -0.89 2.06 -0.18
C THR A 220 -0.64 2.03 1.31
N ILE A 221 -1.59 1.54 2.10
CA ILE A 221 -1.31 1.32 3.52
C ILE A 221 -0.24 0.24 3.52
N ASN A 222 0.96 0.59 3.98
CA ASN A 222 2.02 -0.39 4.11
C ASN A 222 1.70 -1.26 5.33
N TYR A 223 1.11 -2.43 5.08
CA TYR A 223 0.81 -3.42 6.11
C TYR A 223 2.05 -4.18 6.58
N ASN A 224 3.23 -3.95 5.98
CA ASN A 224 4.44 -4.63 6.44
C ASN A 224 4.86 -4.14 7.84
N PRO A 225 5.32 -5.04 8.72
CA PRO A 225 5.82 -4.68 10.03
C PRO A 225 7.09 -3.83 9.89
N LYS A 226 7.11 -2.66 10.55
CA LYS A 226 8.29 -1.77 10.57
C LYS A 226 9.44 -2.32 11.41
N ARG A 227 9.11 -3.07 12.46
CA ARG A 227 10.07 -3.75 13.36
C ARG A 227 9.50 -5.10 13.75
N THR A 228 10.35 -6.12 13.78
CA THR A 228 9.99 -7.47 14.25
C THR A 228 11.05 -7.96 15.23
N ARG A 229 10.60 -8.72 16.25
CA ARG A 229 11.50 -9.29 17.27
C ARG A 229 12.48 -10.30 16.66
N PHE A 230 12.01 -11.08 15.68
CA PHE A 230 12.82 -12.06 14.95
C PHE A 230 12.67 -11.82 13.45
N ARG A 231 13.80 -11.60 12.78
CA ARG A 231 13.87 -11.26 11.36
C ARG A 231 13.62 -12.48 10.45
N ASN A 232 14.13 -13.66 10.82
CA ASN A 232 14.04 -14.90 10.02
C ASN A 232 13.21 -15.99 10.72
N GLN A 233 11.89 -15.78 10.81
CA GLN A 233 10.98 -16.77 11.41
C GLN A 233 10.71 -17.97 10.48
N HIS A 234 10.16 -19.05 11.03
CA HIS A 234 9.65 -20.16 10.24
C HIS A 234 8.36 -19.74 9.54
N ARG A 235 8.21 -20.10 8.26
CA ARG A 235 6.98 -19.85 7.51
C ARG A 235 5.84 -20.59 8.24
N GLY A 236 4.71 -19.91 8.45
CA GLY A 236 3.58 -20.50 9.15
C GLY A 236 2.95 -21.61 8.30
N ARG A 237 2.55 -22.71 8.96
CA ARG A 237 1.92 -23.87 8.29
C ARG A 237 0.53 -23.51 7.80
N MET A 238 0.21 -23.86 6.54
CA MET A 238 -1.13 -23.72 5.96
C MET A 238 -2.11 -24.79 6.45
N LYS A 239 -1.61 -25.92 6.96
CA LYS A 239 -2.43 -27.00 7.54
C LYS A 239 -3.00 -26.61 8.91
N GLY A 240 -4.16 -27.17 9.27
CA GLY A 240 -4.83 -27.01 10.57
C GLY A 240 -5.78 -25.81 10.66
N ILE A 241 -6.29 -25.54 11.87
CA ILE A 241 -7.33 -24.52 12.15
C ILE A 241 -6.67 -23.19 12.58
N SER A 242 -7.30 -22.05 12.28
CA SER A 242 -6.93 -20.76 12.88
C SER A 242 -7.58 -20.60 14.26
N TYR A 243 -6.82 -20.21 15.28
CA TYR A 243 -7.36 -19.98 16.63
C TYR A 243 -7.67 -18.51 16.91
N ARG A 244 -7.20 -17.59 16.05
CA ARG A 244 -7.28 -16.14 16.24
C ARG A 244 -7.78 -15.48 14.95
N GLY A 245 -8.61 -14.45 15.11
CA GLY A 245 -9.14 -13.66 13.98
C GLY A 245 -10.41 -14.22 13.33
N ASN A 246 -11.01 -15.27 13.90
CA ASN A 246 -12.17 -15.95 13.33
C ASN A 246 -13.52 -15.33 13.74
N ARG A 247 -13.52 -14.32 14.62
CA ARG A 247 -14.73 -13.66 15.09
C ARG A 247 -14.81 -12.24 14.54
N ILE A 248 -16.01 -11.80 14.21
CA ILE A 248 -16.30 -10.42 13.81
C ILE A 248 -16.14 -9.55 15.06
N CYS A 249 -15.11 -8.70 15.08
CA CYS A 249 -14.89 -7.74 16.19
C CYS A 249 -15.52 -6.38 15.91
N PHE A 250 -15.58 -5.98 14.64
CA PHE A 250 -16.07 -4.67 14.22
C PHE A 250 -17.00 -4.84 13.02
N GLY A 251 -18.11 -4.09 13.03
CA GLY A 251 -19.10 -4.12 11.96
C GLY A 251 -20.07 -5.31 12.05
N ARG A 252 -20.89 -5.46 11.01
CA ARG A 252 -21.92 -6.51 10.90
C ARG A 252 -21.49 -7.72 10.07
N TYR A 253 -20.55 -7.53 9.13
CA TYR A 253 -20.13 -8.53 8.16
C TYR A 253 -18.61 -8.61 8.08
N ALA A 254 -18.09 -9.78 7.71
CA ALA A 254 -16.67 -10.01 7.47
C ALA A 254 -16.48 -10.93 6.25
N LEU A 255 -15.28 -10.87 5.67
CA LEU A 255 -14.88 -11.78 4.59
C LEU A 255 -14.35 -13.09 5.19
N GLN A 256 -14.85 -14.21 4.68
CA GLN A 256 -14.38 -15.55 5.03
C GLN A 256 -13.48 -16.07 3.91
N ALA A 257 -12.36 -16.69 4.28
CA ALA A 257 -11.50 -17.37 3.32
C ALA A 257 -12.04 -18.78 3.03
N LEU A 258 -12.18 -19.10 1.75
CA LEU A 258 -12.61 -20.42 1.28
C LEU A 258 -11.46 -21.42 1.22
N GLU A 259 -10.24 -20.92 0.99
CA GLU A 259 -9.04 -21.71 0.78
C GLU A 259 -7.90 -21.26 1.70
N PRO A 260 -6.98 -22.17 2.06
CA PRO A 260 -5.79 -21.78 2.81
C PRO A 260 -4.84 -21.02 1.88
N ALA A 261 -4.41 -19.83 2.30
CA ALA A 261 -3.54 -19.00 1.49
C ALA A 261 -2.57 -18.18 2.35
N TRP A 262 -1.41 -17.87 1.77
CA TRP A 262 -0.50 -16.83 2.27
C TRP A 262 -0.88 -15.49 1.64
N ILE A 263 -1.54 -14.64 2.41
CA ILE A 263 -2.00 -13.34 1.92
C ILE A 263 -0.90 -12.30 2.15
N THR A 264 -0.45 -11.68 1.07
CA THR A 264 0.56 -10.60 1.09
C THR A 264 -0.04 -9.25 1.49
N SER A 265 0.80 -8.33 1.98
CA SER A 265 0.40 -6.94 2.25
C SER A 265 -0.18 -6.22 1.03
N ARG A 266 0.35 -6.52 -0.16
CA ARG A 266 -0.16 -5.98 -1.44
C ARG A 266 -1.59 -6.45 -1.72
N GLN A 267 -1.88 -7.73 -1.51
CA GLN A 267 -3.23 -8.29 -1.69
C GLN A 267 -4.23 -7.72 -0.67
N ILE A 268 -3.82 -7.55 0.60
CA ILE A 268 -4.68 -6.92 1.63
C ILE A 268 -5.07 -5.50 1.21
N GLU A 269 -4.10 -4.72 0.74
CA GLU A 269 -4.34 -3.35 0.29
C GLU A 269 -5.16 -3.29 -1.00
N ALA A 270 -4.92 -4.20 -1.95
CA ALA A 270 -5.73 -4.33 -3.16
C ALA A 270 -7.20 -4.64 -2.81
N GLY A 271 -7.43 -5.60 -1.91
CA GLY A 271 -8.76 -5.94 -1.40
C GLY A 271 -9.45 -4.76 -0.71
N ARG A 272 -8.73 -4.03 0.16
CA ARG A 272 -9.24 -2.82 0.80
C ARG A 272 -9.63 -1.75 -0.22
N ARG A 273 -8.80 -1.52 -1.24
CA ARG A 273 -9.08 -0.55 -2.32
C ARG A 273 -10.32 -0.94 -3.10
N ALA A 274 -10.46 -2.21 -3.47
CA ALA A 274 -11.63 -2.73 -4.17
C ALA A 274 -12.91 -2.51 -3.34
N MET A 275 -12.89 -2.89 -2.06
CA MET A 275 -14.03 -2.65 -1.16
C MET A 275 -14.35 -1.16 -1.02
N THR A 276 -13.34 -0.30 -0.85
CA THR A 276 -13.53 1.15 -0.68
C THR A 276 -14.21 1.78 -1.90
N ARG A 277 -14.00 1.25 -3.11
CA ARG A 277 -14.68 1.74 -4.33
C ARG A 277 -16.16 1.39 -4.35
N ASN A 278 -16.53 0.22 -3.81
CA ASN A 278 -17.90 -0.30 -3.87
C ASN A 278 -18.76 0.10 -2.66
N VAL A 279 -18.12 0.48 -1.55
CA VAL A 279 -18.83 0.92 -0.34
C VAL A 279 -19.47 2.31 -0.58
N ARG A 280 -20.80 2.38 -0.44
CA ARG A 280 -21.57 3.63 -0.51
C ARG A 280 -21.19 4.60 0.62
N ARG A 281 -21.52 5.88 0.47
CA ARG A 281 -21.23 6.93 1.48
C ARG A 281 -21.73 6.49 2.87
N GLY A 282 -20.82 6.47 3.85
CA GLY A 282 -21.09 6.13 5.25
C GLY A 282 -20.60 4.74 5.70
N GLY A 283 -20.27 3.83 4.78
CA GLY A 283 -19.73 2.53 5.17
C GLY A 283 -18.29 2.61 5.67
N LYS A 284 -18.02 1.97 6.81
CA LYS A 284 -16.69 1.89 7.43
C LYS A 284 -16.09 0.51 7.17
N ILE A 285 -14.81 0.47 6.79
CA ILE A 285 -14.07 -0.77 6.51
C ILE A 285 -12.94 -0.89 7.54
N TRP A 286 -12.84 -2.05 8.18
CA TRP A 286 -11.77 -2.39 9.11
C TRP A 286 -10.91 -3.52 8.55
N VAL A 287 -9.60 -3.31 8.45
CA VAL A 287 -8.64 -4.36 8.07
C VAL A 287 -7.99 -4.90 9.34
N ARG A 288 -8.30 -6.16 9.67
CA ARG A 288 -7.81 -6.83 10.89
C ARG A 288 -6.73 -7.89 10.63
N ILE A 289 -6.55 -8.27 9.38
CA ILE A 289 -5.48 -9.18 8.94
C ILE A 289 -4.17 -8.38 8.90
N PHE A 290 -3.13 -8.92 9.52
CA PHE A 290 -1.81 -8.29 9.57
C PHE A 290 -0.75 -9.29 9.11
N PRO A 291 0.05 -8.98 8.08
CA PRO A 291 1.08 -9.88 7.58
C PRO A 291 2.31 -9.82 8.49
N ASP A 292 2.43 -10.78 9.41
CA ASP A 292 3.49 -10.85 10.42
C ASP A 292 4.56 -11.90 10.13
N LYS A 293 4.39 -12.75 9.10
CA LYS A 293 5.34 -13.81 8.77
C LYS A 293 6.25 -13.42 7.61
N PRO A 294 7.59 -13.47 7.78
CA PRO A 294 8.52 -13.12 6.71
C PRO A 294 8.65 -14.27 5.72
N VAL A 295 8.60 -13.95 4.43
CA VAL A 295 9.01 -14.84 3.35
C VAL A 295 10.41 -14.43 2.93
N THR A 296 11.37 -15.30 3.25
CA THR A 296 12.77 -15.15 2.85
C THR A 296 12.99 -15.79 1.49
N VAL A 297 13.72 -15.10 0.62
CA VAL A 297 14.17 -15.62 -0.68
C VAL A 297 15.70 -15.65 -0.68
N ARG A 298 16.27 -16.66 -1.33
CA ARG A 298 17.71 -16.75 -1.59
C ARG A 298 17.93 -16.64 -3.09
N SER A 299 19.11 -16.16 -3.50
CA SER A 299 19.56 -16.30 -4.88
C SER A 299 19.71 -17.77 -5.22
N THR A 300 19.35 -18.13 -6.46
CA THR A 300 19.37 -19.50 -6.99
C THR A 300 20.76 -20.15 -6.92
N GLU A 301 21.82 -19.35 -6.93
CA GLU A 301 23.23 -19.78 -6.93
C GLU A 301 23.78 -20.20 -5.55
N THR A 302 23.03 -19.98 -4.46
CA THR A 302 23.54 -20.33 -3.12
C THR A 302 23.46 -21.82 -2.82
N ARG A 303 24.58 -22.38 -2.33
CA ARG A 303 24.67 -23.79 -1.92
C ARG A 303 23.67 -24.14 -0.82
N MET A 304 23.22 -25.39 -0.83
CA MET A 304 22.36 -25.96 0.20
C MET A 304 23.09 -25.91 1.57
N GLY A 305 22.42 -25.46 2.63
CA GLY A 305 23.00 -25.37 3.99
C GLY A 305 23.28 -23.97 4.54
N SER A 306 23.42 -22.92 3.71
CA SER A 306 23.89 -21.58 4.16
C SER A 306 22.90 -20.71 4.98
N GLY A 307 21.88 -21.27 5.64
CA GLY A 307 20.93 -20.49 6.48
C GLY A 307 20.00 -19.52 5.72
N LYS A 308 18.83 -19.16 6.27
CA LYS A 308 17.78 -18.43 5.50
C LYS A 308 18.25 -17.07 4.96
N GLY A 309 17.82 -16.73 3.73
CA GLY A 309 18.09 -15.44 3.08
C GLY A 309 17.39 -14.25 3.74
N SER A 310 17.50 -13.07 3.11
CA SER A 310 16.84 -11.85 3.60
C SER A 310 15.30 -11.94 3.43
N PRO A 311 14.52 -11.40 4.37
CA PRO A 311 13.08 -11.26 4.18
C PRO A 311 12.77 -10.31 3.02
N GLU A 312 12.05 -10.80 2.02
CA GLU A 312 11.67 -10.01 0.84
C GLU A 312 10.29 -9.38 1.04
N TYR A 313 9.33 -10.16 1.52
CA TYR A 313 7.97 -9.69 1.80
C TYR A 313 7.35 -10.41 2.99
N TRP A 314 6.21 -9.89 3.46
CA TRP A 314 5.49 -10.40 4.63
C TRP A 314 4.13 -10.95 4.22
N VAL A 315 3.74 -12.05 4.86
CA VAL A 315 2.48 -12.76 4.63
C VAL A 315 1.71 -12.98 5.91
N ALA A 316 0.39 -13.01 5.80
CA ALA A 316 -0.51 -13.53 6.80
C ALA A 316 -0.96 -14.93 6.37
N VAL A 317 -0.92 -15.91 7.28
CA VAL A 317 -1.42 -17.25 7.00
C VAL A 317 -2.92 -17.27 7.29
N VAL A 318 -3.72 -17.58 6.28
CA VAL A 318 -5.16 -17.75 6.40
C VAL A 318 -5.52 -19.22 6.21
N LYS A 319 -6.44 -19.71 7.04
CA LYS A 319 -6.86 -21.12 7.12
C LYS A 319 -8.39 -21.17 7.04
N PRO A 320 -8.99 -22.07 6.25
CA PRO A 320 -10.44 -22.21 6.15
C PRO A 320 -10.99 -23.09 7.29
N ASP A 321 -12.32 -23.05 7.51
CA ASP A 321 -13.06 -23.82 8.53
C ASP A 321 -14.23 -24.57 7.87
N ASN A 322 -14.27 -25.92 7.93
CA ASN A 322 -15.02 -26.70 6.92
C ASN A 322 -15.90 -27.89 7.40
N SER A 323 -16.13 -28.17 8.69
CA SER A 323 -17.02 -29.33 9.01
C SER A 323 -17.80 -29.31 10.33
N GLY A 324 -17.62 -28.31 11.18
CA GLY A 324 -18.56 -28.06 12.28
C GLY A 324 -18.50 -29.00 13.49
N ALA A 325 -18.04 -30.25 13.40
CA ALA A 325 -17.87 -31.15 14.55
C ALA A 325 -16.39 -31.24 14.98
N ARG A 326 -16.10 -31.09 16.28
CA ARG A 326 -14.73 -31.07 16.85
C ARG A 326 -14.40 -32.31 17.68
N GLU A 327 -15.36 -32.84 18.43
CA GLU A 327 -15.19 -34.03 19.27
C GLU A 327 -16.43 -34.91 19.21
N LEU A 328 -16.21 -36.22 19.05
CA LEU A 328 -17.23 -37.24 18.99
C LEU A 328 -17.07 -38.21 20.17
N MET A 329 -18.18 -38.59 20.80
CA MET A 329 -18.24 -39.70 21.74
C MET A 329 -18.91 -40.88 21.06
N CYS A 330 -18.18 -41.98 20.86
CA CYS A 330 -18.75 -43.21 20.33
C CYS A 330 -19.74 -43.82 21.34
N ILE A 331 -20.93 -44.18 20.88
CA ILE A 331 -21.93 -44.92 21.65
C ILE A 331 -21.82 -46.41 21.31
N ARG A 332 -21.82 -46.73 20.02
CA ARG A 332 -21.90 -48.12 19.53
C ARG A 332 -21.34 -48.26 18.12
N VAL A 333 -20.71 -49.41 17.84
CA VAL A 333 -20.32 -49.85 16.49
C VAL A 333 -21.50 -50.54 15.80
N ILE A 334 -21.83 -50.14 14.58
CA ILE A 334 -22.92 -50.74 13.79
C ILE A 334 -22.43 -52.06 13.17
N GLY A 335 -23.26 -53.10 13.22
CA GLY A 335 -22.99 -54.38 12.54
C GLY A 335 -22.25 -55.43 13.36
N ALA A 336 -21.98 -55.20 14.65
CA ALA A 336 -21.37 -56.20 15.52
C ALA A 336 -22.08 -56.30 16.88
N SER A 337 -22.32 -57.54 17.33
CA SER A 337 -22.80 -57.81 18.69
C SER A 337 -21.65 -57.58 19.68
N ASN A 338 -21.80 -56.56 20.54
CA ASN A 338 -20.96 -56.29 21.72
C ASN A 338 -19.45 -55.99 21.52
N ARG A 339 -19.04 -55.40 20.38
CA ARG A 339 -17.65 -54.93 20.21
C ARG A 339 -17.38 -53.65 21.01
N ARG A 340 -16.38 -53.71 21.91
CA ARG A 340 -15.90 -52.54 22.70
C ARG A 340 -15.03 -51.57 21.91
N TYR A 341 -14.36 -52.04 20.86
CA TYR A 341 -13.43 -51.25 20.05
C TYR A 341 -13.82 -51.32 18.57
N ALA A 342 -13.58 -50.21 17.88
CA ALA A 342 -13.88 -50.03 16.48
C ALA A 342 -12.57 -49.87 15.68
N HIS A 343 -12.53 -50.43 14.48
CA HIS A 343 -11.37 -50.43 13.59
C HIS A 343 -11.59 -49.48 12.41
N ILE A 344 -10.54 -49.29 11.61
CA ILE A 344 -10.62 -48.50 10.39
C ILE A 344 -11.69 -49.07 9.47
N GLY A 345 -12.61 -48.22 9.02
CA GLY A 345 -13.74 -48.58 8.17
C GLY A 345 -15.02 -49.00 8.89
N ASP A 346 -14.98 -49.18 10.22
CA ASP A 346 -16.21 -49.42 10.99
C ASP A 346 -17.09 -48.16 11.03
N VAL A 347 -18.41 -48.37 10.92
CA VAL A 347 -19.41 -47.31 11.10
C VAL A 347 -19.83 -47.27 12.56
N ILE A 348 -19.69 -46.11 13.19
CA ILE A 348 -20.10 -45.87 14.58
C ILE A 348 -21.30 -44.93 14.66
N VAL A 349 -22.11 -45.12 15.69
CA VAL A 349 -23.07 -44.13 16.18
C VAL A 349 -22.37 -43.32 17.26
N ALA A 350 -22.32 -41.99 17.10
CA ALA A 350 -21.60 -41.11 17.99
C ALA A 350 -22.39 -39.83 18.33
N VAL A 351 -22.16 -39.29 19.53
CA VAL A 351 -22.71 -37.99 19.96
C VAL A 351 -21.66 -36.89 19.77
N ILE A 352 -22.06 -35.76 19.22
CA ILE A 352 -21.17 -34.60 19.09
C ILE A 352 -20.99 -33.93 20.46
N LYS A 353 -19.80 -34.04 21.06
CA LYS A 353 -19.50 -33.41 22.36
C LYS A 353 -19.13 -31.94 22.23
N LYS A 354 -18.46 -31.58 21.13
CA LYS A 354 -18.10 -30.19 20.80
C LYS A 354 -18.38 -29.92 19.32
N ALA A 355 -19.20 -28.91 19.06
CA ALA A 355 -19.49 -28.38 17.73
C ALA A 355 -19.00 -26.93 17.59
N VAL A 356 -18.79 -26.49 16.36
CA VAL A 356 -18.53 -25.09 16.00
C VAL A 356 -19.86 -24.33 16.05
N PRO A 357 -19.93 -23.15 16.68
CA PRO A 357 -21.16 -22.36 16.73
C PRO A 357 -21.69 -22.03 15.33
N LYS A 358 -22.99 -22.26 15.08
CA LYS A 358 -23.68 -22.07 13.78
C LYS A 358 -23.26 -23.02 12.64
N ALA A 359 -22.61 -24.14 12.97
CA ALA A 359 -22.44 -25.23 12.01
C ALA A 359 -23.78 -25.93 11.73
N PRO A 360 -23.91 -26.66 10.60
CA PRO A 360 -25.07 -27.50 10.34
C PRO A 360 -25.23 -28.67 11.33
N LEU A 361 -24.23 -28.93 12.16
CA LEU A 361 -24.24 -29.98 13.18
C LEU A 361 -24.29 -29.34 14.56
N GLU A 362 -25.18 -29.82 15.42
CA GLU A 362 -25.40 -29.27 16.75
C GLU A 362 -24.67 -30.07 17.83
N ARG A 363 -24.39 -29.43 18.98
CA ARG A 363 -23.85 -30.12 20.15
C ARG A 363 -24.92 -31.08 20.68
N SER A 364 -24.51 -32.28 21.07
CA SER A 364 -25.37 -33.37 21.54
C SER A 364 -26.22 -34.05 20.46
N GLU A 365 -26.07 -33.68 19.19
CA GLU A 365 -26.69 -34.41 18.08
C GLU A 365 -26.07 -35.82 17.96
N VAL A 366 -26.93 -36.82 17.73
CA VAL A 366 -26.52 -38.21 17.49
C VAL A 366 -26.34 -38.41 15.99
N ILE A 367 -25.13 -38.78 15.58
CA ILE A 367 -24.74 -38.90 14.17
C ILE A 367 -24.09 -40.26 13.87
N ARG A 368 -24.03 -40.61 12.58
CA ARG A 368 -23.23 -41.74 12.09
C ARG A 368 -21.88 -41.21 11.59
N ALA A 369 -20.82 -41.94 11.91
CA ALA A 369 -19.48 -41.61 11.44
C ALA A 369 -18.70 -42.87 11.05
N VAL A 370 -17.81 -42.76 10.08
CA VAL A 370 -16.89 -43.82 9.65
C VAL A 370 -15.52 -43.54 10.24
N ILE A 371 -14.89 -44.54 10.84
CA ILE A 371 -13.52 -44.39 11.36
C ILE A 371 -12.53 -44.42 10.21
N VAL A 372 -11.73 -43.36 10.09
CA VAL A 372 -10.76 -43.20 9.01
C VAL A 372 -9.30 -43.28 9.45
N ARG A 373 -9.04 -43.06 10.75
CA ARG A 373 -7.70 -43.16 11.35
C ARG A 373 -7.80 -43.68 12.77
N THR A 374 -6.85 -44.53 13.15
CA THR A 374 -6.71 -45.05 14.50
C THR A 374 -5.27 -44.97 15.00
N CYS A 375 -5.08 -44.63 16.27
CA CYS A 375 -3.79 -44.73 16.95
C CYS A 375 -3.37 -46.19 17.17
N LYS A 376 -4.31 -47.14 17.14
CA LYS A 376 -4.01 -48.57 17.16
C LYS A 376 -3.39 -48.97 15.82
N GLU A 377 -2.28 -49.70 15.92
CA GLU A 377 -1.52 -50.24 14.78
C GLU A 377 -2.41 -51.13 13.90
N LEU A 378 -2.45 -50.79 12.61
CA LEU A 378 -3.06 -51.60 11.57
C LEU A 378 -1.96 -52.40 10.88
N LYS A 379 -2.04 -53.73 10.96
CA LYS A 379 -1.14 -54.63 10.22
C LYS A 379 -1.76 -54.93 8.86
N ARG A 380 -1.00 -54.69 7.79
CA ARG A 380 -1.35 -55.07 6.42
C ARG A 380 -0.86 -56.48 6.11
N ASP A 381 -1.49 -57.11 5.12
CA ASP A 381 -1.15 -58.47 4.66
C ASP A 381 0.29 -58.56 4.11
N ASN A 382 0.85 -57.43 3.65
CA ASN A 382 2.23 -57.32 3.19
C ASN A 382 3.26 -57.11 4.33
N GLY A 383 2.84 -57.23 5.59
CA GLY A 383 3.69 -57.07 6.77
C GLY A 383 3.94 -55.62 7.20
N MET A 384 3.44 -54.62 6.46
CA MET A 384 3.56 -53.20 6.86
C MET A 384 2.64 -52.88 8.04
N ILE A 385 3.12 -52.06 8.98
CA ILE A 385 2.36 -51.58 10.13
C ILE A 385 2.11 -50.09 9.99
N ILE A 386 0.84 -49.67 10.01
CA ILE A 386 0.44 -48.27 9.96
C ILE A 386 -0.10 -47.85 11.32
N ARG A 387 0.44 -46.74 11.84
CA ARG A 387 0.01 -46.11 13.09
C ARG A 387 -0.19 -44.62 12.87
N TYR A 388 -1.38 -44.13 13.21
CA TYR A 388 -1.68 -42.69 13.15
C TYR A 388 -1.43 -42.03 14.51
N ASP A 389 -1.11 -40.73 14.49
CA ASP A 389 -0.95 -39.94 15.71
C ASP A 389 -2.28 -39.75 16.46
N ASP A 390 -3.40 -39.72 15.73
CA ASP A 390 -4.73 -39.42 16.26
C ASP A 390 -5.83 -40.35 15.72
N ASN A 391 -6.88 -40.55 16.52
CA ASN A 391 -8.12 -41.19 16.09
C ASN A 391 -8.99 -40.15 15.36
N ALA A 392 -9.51 -40.49 14.19
CA ALA A 392 -10.41 -39.60 13.45
C ALA A 392 -11.55 -40.36 12.78
N ALA A 393 -12.71 -39.71 12.72
CA ALA A 393 -13.89 -40.24 12.05
C ALA A 393 -14.55 -39.15 11.18
N VAL A 394 -15.16 -39.59 10.07
CA VAL A 394 -15.86 -38.74 9.12
C VAL A 394 -17.36 -38.90 9.30
N VAL A 395 -18.06 -37.80 9.50
CA VAL A 395 -19.53 -37.80 9.62
C VAL A 395 -20.16 -38.17 8.29
N ILE A 396 -21.05 -39.16 8.33
CA ILE A 396 -21.76 -39.67 7.16
C ILE A 396 -23.27 -39.53 7.30
N ASP A 397 -23.95 -39.54 6.17
CA ASP A 397 -25.40 -39.64 6.07
C ASP A 397 -25.87 -41.11 6.12
N GLN A 398 -27.18 -41.34 6.18
CA GLN A 398 -27.76 -42.68 6.23
C GLN A 398 -27.33 -43.58 5.06
N LYS A 399 -27.10 -42.98 3.89
CA LYS A 399 -26.63 -43.62 2.66
C LYS A 399 -25.11 -43.84 2.60
N GLY A 400 -24.36 -43.50 3.66
CA GLY A 400 -22.89 -43.68 3.72
C GLY A 400 -22.07 -42.58 3.02
N ASN A 401 -22.71 -41.52 2.53
CA ASN A 401 -22.01 -40.39 1.92
C ASN A 401 -21.46 -39.43 3.00
N PRO A 402 -20.26 -38.85 2.82
CA PRO A 402 -19.71 -37.87 3.75
C PRO A 402 -20.54 -36.59 3.76
N LYS A 403 -20.85 -36.05 4.95
CA LYS A 403 -21.50 -34.72 5.08
C LYS A 403 -20.54 -33.55 4.83
N GLY A 404 -19.23 -33.78 5.04
CA GLY A 404 -18.19 -32.77 4.82
C GLY A 404 -17.71 -32.72 3.37
N THR A 405 -17.26 -31.54 2.93
CA THR A 405 -16.77 -31.30 1.56
C THR A 405 -15.31 -31.69 1.35
N ARG A 406 -14.52 -31.85 2.43
CA ARG A 406 -13.10 -32.23 2.36
C ARG A 406 -12.65 -32.89 3.66
N ILE A 407 -11.68 -33.79 3.57
CA ILE A 407 -11.05 -34.40 4.75
C ILE A 407 -9.65 -33.84 4.93
N PHE A 408 -9.24 -33.64 6.19
CA PHE A 408 -7.91 -33.16 6.53
C PHE A 408 -7.07 -34.30 7.08
N GLY A 409 -5.87 -34.47 6.53
CA GLY A 409 -4.92 -35.52 6.94
C GLY A 409 -4.91 -36.70 5.97
N ALA A 410 -3.88 -37.53 6.10
CA ALA A 410 -3.75 -38.75 5.32
C ALA A 410 -4.70 -39.83 5.83
N ILE A 411 -5.26 -40.65 4.95
CA ILE A 411 -6.27 -41.65 5.28
C ILE A 411 -5.77 -43.05 4.87
N ALA A 412 -6.24 -44.08 5.57
CA ALA A 412 -5.95 -45.47 5.26
C ALA A 412 -6.57 -45.92 3.92
N GLY A 413 -5.77 -46.50 3.02
CA GLY A 413 -6.20 -47.01 1.71
C GLY A 413 -7.23 -48.14 1.77
N GLU A 414 -7.33 -48.84 2.89
CA GLU A 414 -8.27 -49.92 3.20
C GLU A 414 -9.74 -49.48 3.04
N LEU A 415 -10.01 -48.18 3.18
CA LEU A 415 -11.34 -47.61 2.95
C LEU A 415 -11.83 -47.76 1.50
N ARG A 416 -10.93 -47.96 0.53
CA ARG A 416 -11.33 -48.31 -0.86
C ARG A 416 -11.96 -49.69 -0.93
N GLN A 417 -11.42 -50.66 -0.19
CA GLN A 417 -11.91 -52.05 -0.18
C GLN A 417 -13.26 -52.15 0.56
N LEU A 418 -13.51 -51.25 1.50
CA LEU A 418 -14.73 -51.18 2.30
C LEU A 418 -15.82 -50.27 1.68
N ASN A 419 -15.78 -50.02 0.37
CA ASN A 419 -16.76 -49.24 -0.40
C ASN A 419 -16.90 -47.74 -0.02
N PHE A 420 -15.91 -47.14 0.66
CA PHE A 420 -15.91 -45.70 0.99
C PHE A 420 -15.11 -44.85 -0.01
N THR A 421 -15.29 -45.09 -1.32
CA THR A 421 -14.55 -44.43 -2.40
C THR A 421 -14.67 -42.90 -2.40
N LYS A 422 -15.87 -42.38 -2.08
CA LYS A 422 -16.11 -40.92 -1.97
C LYS A 422 -15.35 -40.27 -0.82
N ILE A 423 -15.12 -40.99 0.27
CA ILE A 423 -14.33 -40.49 1.40
C ILE A 423 -12.87 -40.41 0.97
N VAL A 424 -12.38 -41.44 0.29
CA VAL A 424 -11.01 -41.50 -0.22
C VAL A 424 -10.73 -40.39 -1.25
N SER A 425 -11.69 -40.05 -2.12
CA SER A 425 -11.52 -38.95 -3.09
C SER A 425 -11.46 -37.56 -2.45
N LEU A 426 -12.00 -37.38 -1.24
CA LEU A 426 -11.96 -36.11 -0.51
C LEU A 426 -10.69 -35.94 0.34
N ALA A 427 -9.87 -36.97 0.43
CA ALA A 427 -8.64 -36.98 1.18
C ALA A 427 -7.47 -36.41 0.36
N PRO A 428 -6.55 -35.63 0.97
CA PRO A 428 -5.38 -35.13 0.28
C PRO A 428 -4.32 -36.21 0.00
N GLU A 429 -4.20 -37.21 0.89
CA GLU A 429 -3.20 -38.27 0.84
C GLU A 429 -3.84 -39.59 1.32
N VAL A 430 -3.46 -40.70 0.69
CA VAL A 430 -3.94 -42.06 1.03
C VAL A 430 -2.71 -42.92 1.27
N LEU A 431 -2.60 -43.50 2.47
CA LEU A 431 -1.49 -44.33 2.91
C LEU A 431 -1.78 -45.80 2.66
#